data_AF-A0ABD7IUW1-F1
#
_entry.id   AF-A0ABD7IUW1-F1
#
_cell.length_a   1.000
_cell.length_b   1.000
_cell.length_c   1.000
_cell.angle_alpha   90.00
_cell.angle_beta   90.00
_cell.angle_gamma   90.00
#
_symmetry.space_group_name_H-M   'P 1'
#
loop_
_entity.id
_entity.type
_entity.pdbx_description
1 polymer ?
#
loop_
_entity_poly.entity_id
_entity_poly.type
_entity_poly.pdbx_seq_one_letter_code
_entity_poly.pdbx_strand_id
1 'polypeptide(L)' 'PNQRGLNENTNGLLRKDGLRHNLIMDQLSDRFVQAVASRRNHIPRKSLGYQTPLAAFISQITDEQLKNF' A
#
# COMPACT_ATOMS: atom_id res chain seq x y z
N PRO A 1 12.43 6.20 15.35
CA PRO A 1 13.49 5.23 14.97
C PRO A 1 12.89 3.80 14.82
N ASN A 2 13.29 3.01 13.81
CA ASN A 2 12.76 1.67 13.40
C ASN A 2 11.83 1.62 12.18
N GLN A 3 11.53 2.75 11.52
CA GLN A 3 10.66 2.76 10.33
C GLN A 3 11.38 2.27 9.06
N ARG A 4 12.71 2.39 8.99
CA ARG A 4 13.47 2.11 7.75
C ARG A 4 13.27 0.68 7.23
N GLY A 5 13.39 -0.33 8.09
CA GLY A 5 13.22 -1.72 7.68
C GLY A 5 11.81 -2.03 7.15
N LEU A 6 10.78 -1.42 7.76
CA LEU A 6 9.40 -1.55 7.29
C LEU A 6 9.20 -0.88 5.91
N ASN A 7 9.80 0.29 5.72
CA ASN A 7 9.74 1.01 4.44
C ASN A 7 10.49 0.24 3.34
N GLU A 8 11.65 -0.33 3.64
CA GLU A 8 12.42 -1.14 2.69
C GLU A 8 11.68 -2.43 2.29
N ASN A 9 11.05 -3.10 3.25
CA ASN A 9 10.19 -4.26 2.98
C ASN A 9 9.00 -3.87 2.08
N THR A 10 8.32 -2.77 2.39
CA THR A 10 7.19 -2.27 1.60
C THR A 10 7.61 -1.92 0.17
N ASN A 11 8.76 -1.25 0.01
CA ASN A 11 9.32 -0.93 -1.31
C ASN A 11 9.69 -2.20 -2.09
N GLY A 12 10.23 -3.22 -1.41
CA GLY A 12 10.49 -4.53 -2.01
C GLY A 12 9.22 -5.18 -2.56
N LEU A 13 8.10 -5.06 -1.84
CA LEU A 13 6.79 -5.51 -2.30
C LEU A 13 6.31 -4.70 -3.51
N LEU A 14 6.41 -3.37 -3.51
CA LEU A 14 6.01 -2.57 -4.67
C LEU A 14 6.79 -2.97 -5.94
N ARG A 15 8.09 -3.24 -5.82
CA ARG A 15 8.93 -3.73 -6.93
C ARG A 15 8.48 -5.07 -7.49
N LYS A 16 8.04 -6.01 -6.64
CA LYS A 16 7.49 -7.30 -7.07
C LYS A 16 6.21 -7.15 -7.91
N ASP A 17 5.45 -6.08 -7.68
CA ASP A 17 4.19 -5.82 -8.36
C ASP A 17 4.36 -4.90 -9.58
N GLY A 18 5.60 -4.70 -10.04
CA GLY A 18 5.89 -4.03 -11.29
C GLY A 18 6.50 -2.63 -11.14
N LEU A 19 6.55 -2.05 -9.94
CA LEU A 19 7.25 -0.78 -9.67
C LEU A 19 8.76 -0.99 -9.53
N ARG A 20 9.41 -1.46 -10.61
CA ARG A 20 10.85 -1.76 -10.65
C ARG A 20 11.69 -0.50 -10.37
N HIS A 21 12.92 -0.72 -9.89
CA HIS A 21 13.84 0.34 -9.47
C HIS A 21 14.20 1.34 -10.60
N ASN A 22 14.18 0.89 -11.85
CA ASN A 22 14.62 1.67 -13.01
C ASN A 22 13.45 2.36 -13.76
N LEU A 23 12.28 2.47 -13.12
CA LEU A 23 11.16 3.20 -13.70
C LEU A 23 11.32 4.70 -13.48
N ILE A 24 11.05 5.47 -14.53
CA ILE A 24 10.93 6.92 -14.45
C ILE A 24 9.52 7.19 -13.92
N MET A 25 9.42 7.75 -12.72
CA MET A 25 8.15 7.93 -12.01
C MET A 25 7.16 8.77 -12.82
N ASP A 26 7.66 9.80 -13.51
CA ASP A 26 6.84 10.71 -14.34
C ASP A 26 6.25 10.03 -15.60
N GLN A 27 6.74 8.84 -15.95
CA GLN A 27 6.23 8.06 -17.09
C GLN A 27 5.24 6.98 -16.66
N LEU A 28 4.98 6.82 -15.36
CA LEU A 28 4.00 5.87 -14.85
C LEU A 28 2.60 6.44 -15.05
N SER A 29 1.72 5.66 -15.68
CA SER A 29 0.31 6.02 -15.72
C SER A 29 -0.29 5.96 -14.32
N ASP A 30 -1.14 6.93 -13.97
CA ASP A 30 -1.89 6.92 -12.70
C ASP A 30 -2.67 5.62 -12.51
N ARG A 31 -3.26 5.10 -13.60
CA ARG A 31 -3.98 3.82 -13.59
C ARG A 31 -3.11 2.67 -13.12
N PHE A 32 -1.85 2.61 -13.55
CA PHE A 32 -0.92 1.57 -13.12
C PHE A 32 -0.58 1.71 -11.64
N VAL A 33 -0.27 2.93 -11.17
CA VAL A 33 0.04 3.20 -9.77
C VAL A 33 -1.16 2.82 -8.88
N GLN A 34 -2.37 3.24 -9.26
CA GLN A 34 -3.61 2.88 -8.57
C GLN A 34 -3.87 1.38 -8.57
N ALA A 35 -3.60 0.68 -9.67
CA ALA A 35 -3.77 -0.77 -9.74
C ALA A 35 -2.80 -1.51 -8.79
N VAL A 36 -1.53 -1.08 -8.72
CA VAL A 36 -0.55 -1.65 -7.79
C VAL A 36 -0.96 -1.37 -6.34
N ALA A 37 -1.35 -0.13 -6.03
CA ALA A 37 -1.82 0.26 -4.70
C ALA A 37 -3.06 -0.56 -4.29
N SER A 38 -4.07 -0.64 -5.17
CA SER A 38 -5.29 -1.41 -4.94
C SER A 38 -4.98 -2.88 -4.69
N ARG A 39 -4.17 -3.52 -5.55
CA ARG A 39 -3.74 -4.90 -5.35
C ARG A 39 -3.10 -5.10 -3.98
N ARG A 40 -2.17 -4.22 -3.57
CA ARG A 40 -1.47 -4.33 -2.28
C ARG A 40 -2.37 -4.11 -1.07
N ASN A 41 -3.31 -3.18 -1.17
CA ASN A 41 -4.26 -2.84 -0.11
C ASN A 41 -5.30 -3.93 0.12
N HIS A 42 -5.53 -4.81 -0.86
CA HIS A 42 -6.45 -5.95 -0.76
C HIS A 42 -5.80 -7.30 -0.44
N ILE A 43 -4.46 -7.38 -0.31
CA ILE A 43 -3.79 -8.64 0.06
C ILE A 43 -3.79 -8.83 1.59
N PRO A 44 -4.35 -9.93 2.11
CA PRO A 44 -4.29 -10.30 3.52
C PRO A 44 -2.86 -10.35 4.07
N ARG A 45 -2.63 -9.83 5.28
CA ARG A 45 -1.33 -9.86 5.96
C ARG A 45 -1.37 -10.68 7.24
N LYS A 46 -0.44 -11.62 7.37
CA LYS A 46 -0.31 -12.45 8.58
C LYS A 46 -0.11 -11.61 9.85
N SER A 47 0.64 -10.52 9.76
CA SER A 47 0.86 -9.58 10.87
C SER A 47 -0.40 -8.83 11.30
N LEU A 48 -1.44 -8.79 10.46
CA LEU A 48 -2.74 -8.18 10.75
C LEU A 48 -3.80 -9.25 11.06
N GLY A 49 -3.40 -10.45 11.48
CA GLY A 49 -4.36 -11.55 11.69
C GLY A 49 -5.10 -11.95 10.42
N TYR A 50 -4.43 -11.87 9.26
CA TYR A 50 -4.99 -12.12 7.93
C TYR A 50 -6.06 -11.11 7.47
N GLN A 51 -6.15 -9.94 8.11
CA GLN A 51 -6.89 -8.81 7.55
C GLN A 51 -6.11 -8.13 6.40
N THR A 52 -6.83 -7.44 5.52
CA THR A 52 -6.22 -6.61 4.47
C THR A 52 -5.76 -5.27 5.04
N PRO A 53 -4.70 -4.64 4.48
CA PRO A 53 -4.30 -3.29 4.89
C PRO A 53 -5.45 -2.28 4.81
N LEU A 54 -6.32 -2.39 3.80
CA LEU A 54 -7.50 -1.54 3.67
C LEU A 54 -8.46 -1.74 4.87
N ALA A 55 -8.80 -2.98 5.22
CA ALA A 55 -9.71 -3.24 6.33
C ALA A 55 -9.14 -2.75 7.67
N ALA A 56 -7.85 -2.99 7.91
CA ALA A 56 -7.16 -2.52 9.13
C ALA A 56 -7.03 -0.99 9.19
N PHE A 57 -6.94 -0.32 8.04
CA PHE A 57 -6.97 1.13 7.95
C PHE A 57 -8.36 1.66 8.29
N ILE A 58 -9.42 1.13 7.67
CA ILE A 58 -10.81 1.54 7.92
C ILE A 58 -11.17 1.39 9.41
N SER A 59 -10.72 0.34 10.09
CA SER A 59 -10.99 0.15 11.52
C SER A 59 -10.30 1.17 12.44
N GLN A 60 -9.32 1.93 11.95
CA GLN A 60 -8.58 2.93 12.72
C GLN A 60 -9.07 4.37 12.47
N ILE A 61 -10.02 4.56 11.56
CA ILE A 61 -10.53 5.87 11.15
C ILE A 61 -11.85 6.14 11.86
N THR A 62 -12.06 7.38 12.30
CA THR A 62 -13.34 7.78 12.88
C THR A 62 -14.39 8.01 11.79
N ASP A 63 -15.67 7.84 12.11
CA ASP A 63 -16.77 8.11 11.18
C ASP A 63 -16.74 9.54 10.61
N GLU A 64 -16.19 10.50 11.37
CA GLU A 64 -16.03 11.88 10.94
C GLU A 64 -14.91 12.05 9.90
N GLN A 65 -13.78 11.35 10.09
CA GLN A 65 -12.70 11.32 9.12
C GLN A 65 -13.12 10.62 7.82
N LEU A 66 -13.96 9.58 7.90
CA LEU A 66 -14.46 8.85 6.73
C LEU A 66 -15.34 9.73 5.83
N LYS A 67 -16.11 10.67 6.42
CA LYS A 67 -17.01 11.57 5.68
C LYS A 67 -16.30 12.62 4.83
N ASN A 68 -15.00 12.83 5.07
CA ASN A 68 -14.18 13.84 4.37
C ASN A 68 -13.40 13.27 3.17
N PHE A 69 -13.58 11.99 2.86
CA PHE A 69 -13.03 11.31 1.66
C PHE A 69 -14.13 11.07 0.63
#